data_AF-A0A0D2STB6-F1
#
_entry.id   AF-A0A0D2STB6-F1
#
_cell.length_a   1.000
_cell.length_b   1.000
_cell.length_c   1.000
_cell.angle_alpha   90.00
_cell.angle_beta   90.00
_cell.angle_gamma   90.00
#
_symmetry.space_group_name_H-M   'P 1'
#
loop_
_entity.id
_entity.type
_entity.pdbx_description
1 polymer ?
#
loop_
_entity_poly.entity_id
_entity_poly.type
_entity_poly.pdbx_seq_one_letter_code
_entity_poly.pdbx_strand_id
1 'polypeptide(L)' 'TILGKFRTNEAFENYVSIDRLQFSNEKGLNPYDEITFMECDNGKAHNEFKVLIKRKIRLFGQNIWGEVMM' A
#
# COMPACT_ATOMS: atom_id res chain seq x y z
N THR A 1 -7.58 -1.15 -8.77
CA THR A 1 -7.40 0.30 -8.62
C THR A 1 -7.98 0.72 -7.29
N ILE A 2 -7.21 1.38 -6.43
CA ILE A 2 -7.67 1.79 -5.09
C ILE A 2 -8.14 3.24 -5.18
N LEU A 3 -9.39 3.52 -4.80
CA LEU A 3 -9.90 4.89 -4.70
C LEU A 3 -9.41 5.53 -3.40
N GLY A 4 -8.26 6.20 -3.46
CA GLY A 4 -7.82 7.13 -2.43
C GLY A 4 -8.60 8.43 -2.52
N LYS A 5 -8.91 9.05 -1.37
CA LYS A 5 -9.42 10.43 -1.33
C LYS A 5 -8.26 11.38 -1.05
N PHE A 6 -7.99 12.26 -2.01
CA PHE A 6 -7.09 13.40 -1.81
C PHE A 6 -7.76 14.40 -0.88
N ARG A 7 -7.01 14.84 0.12
CA ARG A 7 -7.45 15.84 1.08
C ARG A 7 -6.33 16.85 1.28
N THR A 8 -6.73 18.09 1.53
CA THR A 8 -5.82 19.16 1.92
C THR A 8 -6.17 19.55 3.36
N ASN A 9 -5.18 19.64 4.24
CA ASN A 9 -5.35 20.08 5.62
C ASN A 9 -4.24 21.08 5.97
N GLU A 10 -4.60 22.17 6.66
CA GLU A 10 -3.68 23.26 7.01
C GLU A 10 -2.50 22.83 7.89
N ALA A 11 -2.62 21.71 8.62
CA ALA A 11 -1.58 21.17 9.48
C ALA A 11 -0.75 20.03 8.85
N PHE A 12 -1.26 19.36 7.80
CA PHE A 12 -0.65 18.16 7.22
C PHE A 12 -0.40 18.26 5.71
N GLU A 13 -0.59 19.44 5.13
CA GLU A 13 -0.54 19.67 3.68
C GLU A 13 -1.49 18.72 2.90
N ASN A 14 -1.09 18.26 1.71
CA ASN A 14 -1.85 17.33 0.90
C ASN A 14 -1.61 15.89 1.36
N TYR A 15 -2.67 15.15 1.65
CA TYR A 15 -2.59 13.75 2.05
C TYR A 15 -3.61 12.89 1.32
N VAL A 16 -3.29 11.62 1.18
CA VAL A 16 -4.19 10.60 0.63
C VAL A 16 -4.74 9.75 1.77
N SER A 17 -6.06 9.73 1.89
CA SER A 17 -6.74 8.81 2.80
C SER A 17 -7.25 7.60 2.03
N ILE A 18 -6.96 6.41 2.57
CA ILE A 18 -7.40 5.12 2.02
C ILE A 18 -8.28 4.46 3.09
N ASP A 19 -9.45 3.96 2.69
CA ASP A 19 -10.27 3.15 3.58
C ASP A 19 -9.56 1.83 3.86
N ARG A 20 -9.21 1.60 5.13
CA ARG A 20 -8.41 0.44 5.53
C ARG A 20 -9.15 -0.88 5.27
N LEU A 21 -10.45 -0.95 5.53
CA LEU A 21 -11.22 -2.18 5.39
C LEU A 21 -11.39 -2.55 3.92
N GLN A 22 -11.79 -1.58 3.09
CA GLN A 22 -11.90 -1.76 1.64
C GLN A 22 -10.55 -2.16 1.04
N PHE A 23 -9.48 -1.45 1.37
CA PHE A 23 -8.13 -1.76 0.87
C PHE A 23 -7.67 -3.16 1.31
N SER A 24 -7.94 -3.54 2.56
CA SER A 24 -7.58 -4.87 3.07
C SER A 24 -8.34 -5.98 2.34
N ASN A 25 -9.62 -5.77 2.05
CA ASN A 25 -10.44 -6.73 1.31
C ASN A 25 -10.03 -6.82 -0.17
N GLU A 26 -9.86 -5.69 -0.85
CA GLU A 26 -9.46 -5.65 -2.26
C GLU A 26 -8.07 -6.25 -2.51
N LYS A 27 -7.14 -6.07 -1.56
CA LYS A 27 -5.78 -6.61 -1.63
C LYS A 27 -5.59 -7.90 -0.83
N GLY A 28 -6.68 -8.48 -0.32
CA GLY A 28 -6.70 -9.71 0.45
C GLY A 28 -5.61 -9.76 1.53
N LEU A 29 -5.43 -8.67 2.27
CA LEU A 29 -4.35 -8.49 3.24
C LEU A 29 -4.49 -9.42 4.44
N ASN A 30 -3.35 -9.90 4.92
CA ASN A 30 -3.23 -10.66 6.16
C ASN A 30 -2.65 -9.78 7.28
N PRO A 31 -2.87 -10.13 8.57
CA PRO A 31 -2.41 -9.35 9.73
C PRO A 31 -0.88 -9.11 9.82
N TYR A 32 -0.09 -9.80 9.00
CA TYR A 32 1.38 -9.74 9.01
C TYR A 32 1.97 -9.38 7.65
N ASP A 33 1.14 -8.88 6.73
CA ASP A 33 1.65 -8.34 5.48
C ASP A 33 2.34 -7.01 5.75
N GLU A 34 3.51 -6.82 5.15
CA GLU A 34 4.21 -5.55 5.12
C GLU A 34 3.72 -4.74 3.93
N ILE A 35 3.29 -3.50 4.18
CA ILE A 35 2.78 -2.59 3.17
C ILE A 35 3.75 -1.41 3.09
N THR A 36 4.26 -1.13 1.90
CA THR A 36 5.18 -0.01 1.64
C THR A 36 4.57 0.88 0.58
N PHE A 37 4.48 2.18 0.89
CA PHE A 37 4.09 3.22 -0.05
C PHE A 37 5.36 3.89 -0.56
N MET A 38 5.53 3.94 -1.87
CA MET A 38 6.68 4.57 -2.52
C MET A 38 6.16 5.67 -3.44
N GLU A 39 6.76 6.85 -3.35
CA GLU A 39 6.49 7.93 -4.30
C GLU A 39 6.98 7.54 -5.70
N CYS A 40 6.16 7.79 -6.72
CA CYS A 40 6.59 7.62 -8.10
C CYS A 40 7.24 8.93 -8.58
N ASP A 41 8.57 8.96 -8.64
CA ASP A 41 9.33 10.12 -9.14
C ASP A 41 9.30 10.16 -10.68
N ASN A 42 8.11 10.37 -11.25
CA ASN A 42 7.87 10.39 -12.70
C ASN A 42 7.87 11.81 -13.29
N GLY A 43 8.27 12.84 -12.51
CA GLY A 43 8.19 14.25 -12.91
C GLY A 43 6.77 14.76 -13.19
N LYS A 44 5.74 13.94 -12.96
CA LYS A 44 4.32 14.25 -13.12
C LYS A 44 3.57 13.88 -11.84
N ALA A 45 3.08 14.92 -11.18
CA ALA A 45 2.20 14.93 -10.02
C ALA A 45 2.69 14.13 -8.78
N HIS A 46 2.84 14.83 -7.64
CA HIS A 46 3.09 14.27 -6.30
C HIS A 46 1.95 13.37 -5.75
N ASN A 47 1.08 12.91 -6.64
CA ASN A 47 -0.20 12.30 -6.33
C ASN A 47 -0.21 10.81 -6.70
N GLU A 48 0.85 10.32 -7.36
CA GLU A 48 1.02 8.92 -7.72
C GLU A 48 2.00 8.22 -6.78
N PHE A 49 1.53 7.13 -6.17
CA PHE A 49 2.37 6.28 -5.32
C PHE A 49 2.19 4.82 -5.70
N LYS A 50 3.29 4.09 -5.67
CA LYS A 50 3.30 2.63 -5.81
C LYS A 50 3.11 2.00 -4.44
N VAL A 51 2.19 1.05 -4.34
CA VAL A 51 1.99 0.25 -3.13
C VAL A 51 2.63 -1.12 -3.35
N LEU A 52 3.58 -1.49 -2.49
CA LEU A 52 4.17 -2.82 -2.45
C LEU A 52 3.64 -3.55 -1.22
N ILE A 53 3.17 -4.79 -1.42
CA ILE A 53 2.69 -5.65 -0.34
C ILE A 53 3.56 -6.91 -0.32
N LYS A 54 4.22 -7.17 0.80
CA LYS A 54 5.00 -8.38 1.03
C LYS A 54 4.33 -9.24 2.09
N ARG A 55 4.14 -10.51 1.77
CA ARG A 55 3.60 -11.51 2.69
C ARG A 55 4.69 -12.43 3.18
N LYS A 56 4.80 -12.57 4.49
CA LYS A 56 5.62 -13.61 5.10
C LYS A 56 4.94 -14.96 4.91
N ILE A 57 5.61 -15.86 4.21
CA ILE A 57 5.20 -17.26 4.02
C ILE A 57 6.24 -18.18 4.64
N ARG A 58 5.79 -19.32 5.15
CA ARG A 58 6.69 -20.36 5.66
C ARG A 58 6.72 -21.51 4.66
N LEU A 59 7.86 -21.72 4.01
CA LEU A 59 8.08 -22.82 3.09
C LEU A 59 9.29 -23.63 3.59
N PHE A 60 9.13 -24.94 3.70
CA PHE A 60 10.19 -25.85 4.15
C PHE A 60 10.86 -25.44 5.47
N GLY A 61 10.07 -24.92 6.42
CA GLY A 61 10.57 -24.46 7.71
C GLY A 61 11.23 -23.08 7.71
N GLN A 62 11.49 -22.48 6.54
CA GLN A 62 12.10 -21.16 6.39
C GLN A 62 11.05 -20.08 6.18
N ASN A 63 11.34 -18.87 6.67
CA ASN A 63 10.52 -17.69 6.44
C ASN A 63 10.97 -17.00 5.14
N ILE A 64 10.05 -16.80 4.20
CA ILE A 64 10.29 -16.15 2.92
C ILE A 64 9.30 -14.99 2.77
N TRP A 65 9.70 -13.92 2.11
CA TRP A 65 8.82 -12.80 1.76
C TRP A 65 8.44 -12.90 0.30
N GLY A 66 7.15 -13.10 0.03
CA GLY A 66 6.60 -13.08 -1.34
C GLY A 66 5.90 -11.77 -1.61
N GLU A 67 6.08 -11.21 -2.80
CA GLU A 67 5.26 -10.09 -3.27
C GLU A 67 3.85 -10.58 -3.58
N VAL A 68 2.84 -9.86 -3.09
CA VAL A 68 1.44 -10.16 -3.39
C VAL A 68 1.10 -9.52 -4.73
N MET A 69 1.11 -10.29 -5.81
CA MET A 69 0.65 -9.85 -7.12
C MET A 69 -0.88 -9.97 -7.19
N MET A 70 -1.57 -8.82 -7.26
CA MET A 70 -3.03 -8.72 -7.51
C MET A 70 -3.37 -7.56 -8.43
#